data_AF-W4PGR3-F1
#
_entry.id   AF-W4PGR3-F1
#
_cell.length_a   1.000
_cell.length_b   1.000
_cell.length_c   1.000
_cell.angle_alpha   90.00
_cell.angle_beta   90.00
_cell.angle_gamma   90.00
#
_symmetry.space_group_name_H-M   'P 1'
#
loop_
_entity.id
_entity.type
_entity.pdbx_description
1 polymer ?
#
loop_
_entity_poly.entity_id
_entity_poly.type
_entity_poly.pdbx_seq_one_letter_code
_entity_poly.pdbx_strand_id
1 'polypeptide(L)'
;MKKSLYTITLFIWAACLLSSCKNEVEDYFDKTASERMEQEIVKYRELLIKPQHGWVMEYYPGGMDQTFGGYALTVSFTANGYAVFRSVLEDDVNNSVSSFYALNKDMGATLNFDTYNEIFHYFSNPDIGDGGGEGKGLLGDYEFILDSGTESEIIMTGKKHKSTIRMHALQEPATEYLRKAKARMNSYLIIPAVSGLKGTFAGEPAEAEFITSQSYILTQGEESTTFSFMFTDKGTKLYAPIELNGKKIENLSWDEQKRAFTTPDGQTNLALVYDPKGLREDQLLGNYVFHYGNDKQIDVSIKKTNSGGIIMEGLPFTVKLSYNARKGALELNAQQLRSNPDVRLAIWALKDGGSLTWEAGYGLVTEWNEKEGDEFTLKWVDNGYTWFRDGKRIYADSFILWEVGKGVYNGYGDSRFYDLFLTKK
;
A
#
# COMPACT_ATOMS: atom_id res chain seq x y z
N MET A 1 78.97 -24.24 28.00
CA MET A 1 78.34 -23.19 27.16
C MET A 1 76.90 -23.47 26.76
N LYS A 2 76.46 -24.72 26.50
CA LYS A 2 75.04 -24.99 26.16
C LYS A 2 74.04 -24.82 27.32
N LYS A 3 74.42 -25.15 28.58
CA LYS A 3 73.50 -25.01 29.74
C LYS A 3 73.20 -23.56 30.15
N SER A 4 74.13 -22.60 29.97
CA SER A 4 73.83 -21.19 30.32
C SER A 4 73.00 -20.48 29.26
N LEU A 5 73.01 -20.97 28.01
CA LEU A 5 72.18 -20.42 26.94
C LEU A 5 70.69 -20.74 27.20
N TYR A 6 70.36 -21.97 27.62
CA TYR A 6 68.97 -22.32 27.96
C TYR A 6 68.43 -21.53 29.16
N THR A 7 69.25 -21.26 30.17
CA THR A 7 68.82 -20.46 31.34
C THR A 7 68.57 -19.01 30.97
N ILE A 8 69.37 -18.42 30.05
CA ILE A 8 69.18 -17.06 29.56
C ILE A 8 67.94 -16.98 28.66
N THR A 9 67.72 -17.96 27.77
CA THR A 9 66.52 -17.99 26.91
C THR A 9 65.24 -18.19 27.72
N LEU A 10 65.27 -18.98 28.80
CA LEU A 10 64.12 -19.18 29.69
C LEU A 10 63.80 -17.90 30.49
N PHE A 11 64.84 -17.14 30.90
CA PHE A 11 64.66 -15.86 31.59
C PHE A 11 64.11 -14.76 30.66
N ILE A 12 64.52 -14.74 29.38
CA ILE A 12 64.01 -13.81 28.38
C ILE A 12 62.55 -14.14 28.03
N TRP A 13 62.19 -15.43 27.93
CA TRP A 13 60.79 -15.85 27.73
C TRP A 13 59.90 -15.50 28.94
N ALA A 14 60.40 -15.66 30.17
CA ALA A 14 59.68 -15.28 31.38
C ALA A 14 59.50 -13.75 31.49
N ALA A 15 60.47 -12.96 31.03
CA ALA A 15 60.37 -11.51 30.98
C ALA A 15 59.34 -11.00 29.95
N CYS A 16 59.18 -11.71 28.81
CA CYS A 16 58.17 -11.36 27.80
C CYS A 16 56.72 -11.68 28.24
N LEU A 17 56.51 -12.57 29.22
CA LEU A 17 55.17 -12.87 29.77
C LEU A 17 54.67 -11.81 30.77
N LEU A 18 55.55 -10.91 31.24
CA LEU A 18 55.20 -9.84 32.18
C LEU A 18 54.89 -8.49 31.50
N SER A 19 55.04 -8.40 30.18
CA SER A 19 54.49 -7.30 29.38
C SER A 19 53.09 -7.65 28.87
N SER A 20 52.19 -8.02 29.79
CA SER A 20 50.77 -7.81 29.55
C SER A 20 50.56 -6.30 29.64
N CYS A 21 50.54 -5.62 28.48
CA CYS A 21 50.00 -4.27 28.41
C CYS A 21 48.61 -4.32 29.01
N LYS A 22 48.48 -3.80 30.23
CA LYS A 22 47.19 -3.47 30.83
C LYS A 22 46.64 -2.34 29.96
N ASN A 23 45.98 -2.71 28.87
CA ASN A 23 45.09 -1.81 28.16
C ASN A 23 43.89 -1.64 29.09
N GLU A 24 44.03 -0.80 30.13
CA GLU A 24 42.88 -0.13 30.71
C GLU A 24 42.38 0.81 29.62
N VAL A 25 41.59 0.24 28.70
CA VAL A 25 40.69 1.05 27.90
C VAL A 25 39.73 1.63 28.92
N GLU A 26 39.86 2.93 29.18
CA GLU A 26 38.84 3.66 29.93
C GLU A 26 37.49 3.31 29.29
N ASP A 27 36.60 2.71 30.07
CA ASP A 27 35.30 2.34 29.56
C ASP A 27 34.61 3.64 29.15
N TYR A 28 34.33 3.82 27.85
CA TYR A 28 33.78 5.07 27.31
C TYR A 28 32.40 5.41 27.91
N PHE A 29 31.81 4.46 28.65
CA PHE A 29 30.52 4.58 29.31
C PHE A 29 30.60 4.14 30.77
N ASP A 30 30.02 4.93 31.68
CA ASP A 30 29.97 4.64 33.12
C ASP A 30 29.13 3.41 33.51
N LYS A 31 28.37 2.83 32.56
CA LYS A 31 27.46 1.70 32.78
C LYS A 31 27.72 0.60 31.77
N THR A 32 27.51 -0.65 32.16
CA THR A 32 27.62 -1.79 31.24
C THR A 32 26.53 -1.74 30.15
N ALA A 33 26.76 -2.37 29.00
CA ALA A 33 25.77 -2.45 27.93
C ALA A 33 24.43 -3.08 28.40
N SER A 34 24.50 -4.07 29.29
CA SER A 34 23.31 -4.74 29.86
C SER A 34 22.48 -3.80 30.74
N GLU A 35 23.14 -3.01 31.60
CA GLU A 35 22.45 -2.03 32.46
C GLU A 35 21.79 -0.91 31.66
N ARG A 36 22.45 -0.42 30.61
CA ARG A 36 21.85 0.57 29.70
C ARG A 36 20.61 0.01 29.00
N MET A 37 20.67 -1.25 28.59
CA MET A 37 19.54 -1.93 27.95
C MET A 37 18.36 -2.11 28.91
N GLU A 38 18.61 -2.54 30.16
CA GLU A 38 17.54 -2.63 31.17
C GLU A 38 16.89 -1.27 31.43
N GLN A 39 17.69 -0.20 31.54
CA GLN A 39 17.19 1.16 31.72
C GLN A 39 16.29 1.60 30.57
N GLU A 40 16.68 1.28 29.33
CA GLU A 40 15.86 1.62 28.15
C GLU A 40 14.53 0.84 28.14
N ILE A 41 14.53 -0.44 28.52
CA ILE A 41 13.30 -1.24 28.65
C ILE A 41 12.37 -0.68 29.74
N VAL A 42 12.92 -0.32 30.92
CA VAL A 42 12.14 0.29 32.00
C VAL A 42 11.55 1.63 31.56
N LYS A 43 12.36 2.48 30.92
CA LYS A 43 11.91 3.76 30.34
C LYS A 43 10.72 3.56 29.40
N TYR A 44 10.80 2.65 28.42
CA TYR A 44 9.70 2.45 27.48
C TYR A 44 8.48 1.78 28.12
N ARG A 45 8.66 0.92 29.13
CA ARG A 45 7.55 0.33 29.88
C ARG A 45 6.69 1.42 30.56
N GLU A 46 7.32 2.45 31.11
CA GLU A 46 6.64 3.60 31.69
C GLU A 46 6.09 4.54 30.63
N LEU A 47 6.88 4.81 29.58
CA LEU A 47 6.54 5.77 28.55
C LEU A 47 5.32 5.37 27.74
N LEU A 48 5.22 4.11 27.31
CA LEU A 48 4.16 3.64 26.41
C LEU A 48 2.76 3.82 26.99
N ILE A 49 2.60 3.66 28.31
CA ILE A 49 1.31 3.77 29.00
C ILE A 49 0.97 5.19 29.46
N LYS A 50 1.89 6.15 29.29
CA LYS A 50 1.79 7.48 29.91
C LYS A 50 0.72 8.40 29.28
N PRO A 51 0.56 8.48 27.94
CA PRO A 51 -0.44 9.38 27.37
C PRO A 51 -1.87 8.92 27.67
N GLN A 52 -2.67 9.82 28.25
CA GLN A 52 -4.06 9.56 28.63
C GLN A 52 -4.92 9.03 27.47
N HIS A 53 -4.70 9.56 26.26
CA HIS A 53 -5.47 9.20 25.07
C HIS A 53 -4.73 8.21 24.16
N GLY A 54 -3.60 7.67 24.60
CA GLY A 54 -2.71 6.84 23.81
C GLY A 54 -1.87 7.66 22.82
N TRP A 55 -1.40 6.99 21.78
CA TRP A 55 -0.52 7.52 20.76
C TRP A 55 -1.23 7.50 19.40
N VAL A 56 -0.99 8.50 18.56
CA VAL A 56 -1.16 8.35 17.11
C VAL A 56 0.13 7.75 16.57
N MET A 57 0.02 6.67 15.82
CA MET A 57 1.11 6.02 15.11
C MET A 57 1.01 6.38 13.62
N GLU A 58 2.03 7.06 13.12
CA GLU A 58 2.18 7.41 11.71
C GLU A 58 2.83 6.25 10.97
N TYR A 59 2.00 5.39 10.38
CA TYR A 59 2.43 4.11 9.86
C TYR A 59 2.65 4.14 8.34
N TYR A 60 3.86 3.82 7.87
CA TYR A 60 4.24 3.89 6.45
C TYR A 60 4.69 2.52 5.91
N PRO A 61 3.78 1.72 5.33
CA PRO A 61 4.11 0.48 4.63
C PRO A 61 4.86 0.73 3.31
N GLY A 62 5.47 -0.32 2.75
CA GLY A 62 6.24 -0.24 1.51
C GLY A 62 7.76 -0.20 1.71
N GLY A 63 8.23 -0.57 2.91
CA GLY A 63 9.65 -0.57 3.25
C GLY A 63 10.31 0.80 3.22
N MET A 64 11.60 0.85 2.84
CA MET A 64 12.40 2.09 2.83
C MET A 64 11.93 3.13 1.81
N ASP A 65 11.14 2.72 0.81
CA ASP A 65 10.60 3.62 -0.21
C ASP A 65 9.16 4.08 0.09
N GLN A 66 8.54 3.53 1.15
CA GLN A 66 7.17 3.84 1.59
C GLN A 66 6.15 3.86 0.44
N THR A 67 6.25 2.90 -0.48
CA THR A 67 5.52 2.89 -1.76
C THR A 67 4.00 2.90 -1.62
N PHE A 68 3.49 2.49 -0.45
CA PHE A 68 2.06 2.41 -0.17
C PHE A 68 1.52 3.64 0.60
N GLY A 69 2.32 4.70 0.76
CA GLY A 69 1.92 5.90 1.48
C GLY A 69 1.87 5.69 3.00
N GLY A 70 1.23 6.61 3.72
CA GLY A 70 1.11 6.53 5.18
C GLY A 70 -0.33 6.56 5.68
N TYR A 71 -0.55 5.91 6.83
CA TYR A 71 -1.86 5.74 7.44
C TYR A 71 -1.79 6.12 8.91
N ALA A 72 -2.79 6.86 9.39
CA ALA A 72 -2.89 7.19 10.80
C ALA A 72 -3.56 6.04 11.55
N LEU A 73 -2.80 5.42 12.44
CA LEU A 73 -3.29 4.47 13.42
C LEU A 73 -3.31 5.15 14.79
N THR A 74 -4.11 4.66 15.71
CA THR A 74 -3.94 5.00 17.13
C THR A 74 -3.70 3.76 17.94
N VAL A 75 -2.82 3.83 18.92
CA VAL A 75 -2.51 2.74 19.84
C VAL A 75 -2.48 3.23 21.28
N SER A 76 -3.18 2.54 22.17
CA SER A 76 -3.05 2.74 23.61
C SER A 76 -2.52 1.47 24.26
N PHE A 77 -1.57 1.63 25.18
CA PHE A 77 -0.94 0.51 25.88
C PHE A 77 -1.48 0.37 27.29
N THR A 78 -1.55 -0.85 27.78
CA THR A 78 -1.98 -1.16 29.15
C THR A 78 -0.84 -1.82 29.94
N ALA A 79 -0.84 -1.63 31.25
CA ALA A 79 0.17 -2.22 32.14
C ALA A 79 0.19 -3.77 32.14
N ASN A 80 -0.90 -4.41 31.70
CA ASN A 80 -1.00 -5.87 31.54
C ASN A 80 -0.60 -6.37 30.13
N GLY A 81 0.06 -5.54 29.32
CA GLY A 81 0.70 -5.98 28.08
C GLY A 81 -0.20 -5.99 26.84
N TYR A 82 -1.30 -5.23 26.82
CA TYR A 82 -2.16 -5.09 25.64
C TYR A 82 -1.93 -3.75 24.94
N ALA A 83 -1.93 -3.79 23.62
CA ALA A 83 -1.95 -2.64 22.74
C ALA A 83 -3.30 -2.63 21.98
N VAL A 84 -4.08 -1.58 22.13
CA VAL A 84 -5.41 -1.44 21.50
C VAL A 84 -5.31 -0.51 20.31
N PHE A 85 -5.57 -1.04 19.12
CA PHE A 85 -5.43 -0.35 17.84
C PHE A 85 -6.77 0.13 17.28
N ARG A 86 -6.72 1.24 16.55
CA ARG A 86 -7.76 1.77 15.65
C ARG A 86 -7.09 2.37 14.42
N SER A 87 -7.84 2.55 13.33
CA SER A 87 -7.29 3.02 12.05
C SER A 87 -8.24 3.96 11.31
N VAL A 88 -7.67 4.85 10.49
CA VAL A 88 -8.42 5.62 9.49
C VAL A 88 -9.05 4.75 8.39
N LEU A 89 -8.56 3.51 8.22
CA LEU A 89 -9.04 2.57 7.21
C LEU A 89 -10.35 1.86 7.63
N GLU A 90 -10.67 1.82 8.91
CA GLU A 90 -11.91 1.22 9.40
C GLU A 90 -13.12 2.06 9.00
N ASP A 91 -14.20 1.44 8.52
CA ASP A 91 -15.47 2.12 8.20
C ASP A 91 -15.98 2.96 9.38
N ASP A 92 -16.02 2.35 10.57
CA ASP A 92 -16.26 3.01 11.84
C ASP A 92 -14.94 3.11 12.63
N VAL A 93 -14.43 4.33 12.81
CA VAL A 93 -13.20 4.60 13.57
C VAL A 93 -13.31 4.27 15.06
N ASN A 94 -14.52 3.94 15.56
CA ASN A 94 -14.71 3.43 16.92
C ASN A 94 -14.27 1.96 17.07
N ASN A 95 -14.27 1.19 15.97
CA ASN A 95 -13.80 -0.19 15.98
C ASN A 95 -12.37 -0.27 16.50
N SER A 96 -12.14 -1.19 17.42
CA SER A 96 -10.84 -1.39 18.02
C SER A 96 -10.53 -2.86 18.23
N VAL A 97 -9.26 -3.20 18.06
CA VAL A 97 -8.76 -4.56 18.22
C VAL A 97 -7.51 -4.54 19.08
N SER A 98 -7.21 -5.66 19.74
CA SER A 98 -6.09 -5.74 20.67
C SER A 98 -5.00 -6.66 20.14
N SER A 99 -3.75 -6.34 20.47
CA SER A 99 -2.60 -7.23 20.35
C SER A 99 -1.89 -7.31 21.70
N PHE A 100 -1.29 -8.44 22.03
CA PHE A 100 -0.25 -8.44 23.05
C PHE A 100 0.98 -7.71 22.53
N TYR A 101 1.64 -6.94 23.39
CA TYR A 101 2.93 -6.34 23.06
C TYR A 101 4.03 -6.78 24.02
N ALA A 102 5.25 -6.88 23.50
CA ALA A 102 6.43 -7.20 24.27
C ALA A 102 7.54 -6.17 24.05
N LEU A 103 8.26 -5.86 25.14
CA LEU A 103 9.51 -5.12 25.10
C LEU A 103 10.66 -6.11 25.26
N ASN A 104 11.49 -6.25 24.22
CA ASN A 104 12.58 -7.23 24.18
C ASN A 104 13.95 -6.55 24.10
N LYS A 105 14.98 -7.30 24.50
CA LYS A 105 16.39 -6.92 24.38
C LYS A 105 17.03 -7.75 23.27
N ASP A 106 17.10 -7.18 22.08
CA ASP A 106 17.61 -7.86 20.89
C ASP A 106 18.65 -6.93 20.21
N MET A 107 18.36 -6.43 19.00
CA MET A 107 19.12 -5.38 18.32
C MET A 107 18.82 -3.98 18.91
N GLY A 108 18.99 -3.83 20.22
CA GLY A 108 18.46 -2.69 20.97
C GLY A 108 17.23 -3.05 21.79
N ALA A 109 16.57 -2.03 22.36
CA ALA A 109 15.24 -2.19 22.91
C ALA A 109 14.25 -2.28 21.74
N THR A 110 13.43 -3.33 21.70
CA THR A 110 12.43 -3.51 20.64
C THR A 110 11.02 -3.53 21.20
N LEU A 111 10.07 -3.03 20.42
CA LEU A 111 8.64 -3.14 20.65
C LEU A 111 8.05 -4.10 19.61
N ASN A 112 7.46 -5.19 20.09
CA ASN A 112 6.88 -6.24 19.26
C ASN A 112 5.38 -6.35 19.53
N PHE A 113 4.58 -6.61 18.49
CA PHE A 113 3.15 -6.94 18.60
C PHE A 113 2.96 -8.42 18.26
N ASP A 114 2.69 -9.23 19.28
CA ASP A 114 2.90 -10.69 19.22
C ASP A 114 1.64 -11.47 18.82
N THR A 115 0.45 -10.87 18.93
CA THR A 115 -0.79 -11.51 18.48
C THR A 115 -1.46 -10.78 17.34
N TYR A 116 -1.83 -11.56 16.33
CA TYR A 116 -2.54 -11.09 15.16
C TYR A 116 -3.80 -10.31 15.52
N ASN A 117 -4.02 -9.23 14.79
CA ASN A 117 -5.26 -8.48 14.74
C ASN A 117 -5.41 -7.87 13.33
N GLU A 118 -6.64 -7.73 12.88
CA GLU A 118 -7.00 -7.35 11.52
C GLU A 118 -6.69 -5.91 11.15
N ILE A 119 -6.55 -4.99 12.13
CA ILE A 119 -6.27 -3.58 11.86
C ILE A 119 -4.77 -3.33 11.64
N PHE A 120 -3.94 -3.73 12.61
CA PHE A 120 -2.51 -3.44 12.59
C PHE A 120 -1.75 -4.41 11.69
N HIS A 121 -2.09 -5.70 11.74
CA HIS A 121 -1.37 -6.70 10.93
C HIS A 121 -1.82 -6.72 9.47
N TYR A 122 -2.86 -5.95 9.09
CA TYR A 122 -3.28 -5.77 7.69
C TYR A 122 -2.07 -5.47 6.78
N PHE A 123 -1.19 -4.55 7.19
CA PHE A 123 -0.05 -4.12 6.38
C PHE A 123 1.03 -5.20 6.21
N SER A 124 1.07 -6.19 7.09
CA SER A 124 2.04 -7.30 7.06
C SER A 124 1.41 -8.63 6.65
N ASN A 125 0.09 -8.66 6.40
CA ASN A 125 -0.63 -9.90 6.13
C ASN A 125 -0.18 -10.48 4.78
N PRO A 126 0.34 -11.72 4.71
CA PRO A 126 0.75 -12.33 3.45
C PRO A 126 -0.43 -12.77 2.56
N ASP A 127 -1.64 -12.91 3.13
CA ASP A 127 -2.82 -13.45 2.46
C ASP A 127 -3.63 -12.39 1.68
N ILE A 128 -3.28 -11.11 1.78
CA ILE A 128 -3.92 -10.07 0.97
C ILE A 128 -3.33 -10.10 -0.45
N GLY A 129 -4.21 -10.11 -1.46
CA GLY A 129 -3.82 -10.00 -2.87
C GLY A 129 -3.33 -8.61 -3.29
N ASP A 130 -3.33 -7.66 -2.35
CA ASP A 130 -2.82 -6.30 -2.50
C ASP A 130 -1.31 -6.22 -2.18
N GLY A 131 -0.65 -5.16 -2.63
CA GLY A 131 0.70 -4.83 -2.18
C GLY A 131 1.83 -5.39 -3.04
N GLY A 132 2.87 -5.94 -2.40
CA GLY A 132 4.12 -6.37 -3.04
C GLY A 132 4.03 -7.70 -3.81
N GLY A 133 2.85 -8.31 -3.87
CA GLY A 133 2.58 -9.62 -4.45
C GLY A 133 2.30 -10.71 -3.40
N GLU A 134 1.92 -11.89 -3.88
CA GLU A 134 1.53 -13.04 -3.05
C GLU A 134 2.61 -13.35 -1.99
N GLY A 135 2.20 -13.41 -0.72
CA GLY A 135 3.08 -13.70 0.41
C GLY A 135 3.90 -12.52 0.94
N LYS A 136 3.76 -11.30 0.39
CA LYS A 136 4.53 -10.11 0.83
C LYS A 136 3.70 -9.07 1.58
N GLY A 137 2.38 -9.07 1.44
CA GLY A 137 1.52 -8.01 1.98
C GLY A 137 1.94 -6.63 1.48
N LEU A 138 1.73 -5.59 2.31
CA LEU A 138 2.14 -4.21 2.02
C LEU A 138 3.55 -3.88 2.54
N LEU A 139 4.40 -4.89 2.78
CA LEU A 139 5.74 -4.68 3.37
C LEU A 139 5.69 -3.93 4.71
N GLY A 140 4.64 -4.17 5.51
CA GLY A 140 4.53 -3.68 6.88
C GLY A 140 5.41 -4.45 7.86
N ASP A 141 5.88 -3.77 8.89
CA ASP A 141 6.55 -4.33 10.07
C ASP A 141 5.59 -4.40 11.27
N TYR A 142 5.76 -5.40 12.14
CA TYR A 142 5.08 -5.50 13.44
C TYR A 142 6.07 -5.64 14.61
N GLU A 143 7.36 -5.57 14.31
CA GLU A 143 8.44 -5.50 15.30
C GLU A 143 9.32 -4.30 14.98
N PHE A 144 9.64 -3.49 15.98
CA PHE A 144 10.34 -2.23 15.80
C PHE A 144 11.51 -2.10 16.77
N ILE A 145 12.62 -1.54 16.29
CA ILE A 145 13.73 -1.05 17.10
C ILE A 145 13.33 0.33 17.61
N LEU A 146 13.43 0.56 18.92
CA LEU A 146 13.11 1.84 19.55
C LEU A 146 14.33 2.77 19.46
N ASP A 147 14.26 3.75 18.56
CA ASP A 147 15.39 4.65 18.27
C ASP A 147 15.48 5.79 19.29
N SER A 148 14.34 6.39 19.65
CA SER A 148 14.26 7.45 20.65
C SER A 148 12.85 7.58 21.23
N GLY A 149 12.75 8.14 22.44
CA GLY A 149 11.47 8.22 23.16
C GLY A 149 11.46 9.33 24.20
N THR A 150 10.44 10.16 24.11
CA THR A 150 10.08 11.28 25.00
C THR A 150 8.59 11.21 25.30
N GLU A 151 8.10 11.99 26.25
CA GLU A 151 6.66 12.03 26.59
C GLU A 151 5.76 12.44 25.43
N SER A 152 6.28 13.18 24.45
CA SER A 152 5.53 13.65 23.29
C SER A 152 5.72 12.80 22.04
N GLU A 153 6.86 12.11 21.90
CA GLU A 153 7.24 11.42 20.67
C GLU A 153 8.07 10.16 20.96
N ILE A 154 7.74 9.08 20.26
CA ILE A 154 8.58 7.88 20.13
C ILE A 154 8.89 7.67 18.64
N ILE A 155 10.17 7.53 18.31
CA ILE A 155 10.64 7.19 16.96
C ILE A 155 11.14 5.76 16.99
N MET A 156 10.72 4.97 16.01
CA MET A 156 11.09 3.57 15.91
C MET A 156 11.28 3.14 14.46
N THR A 157 12.10 2.11 14.24
CA THR A 157 12.44 1.59 12.92
C THR A 157 12.00 0.14 12.78
N GLY A 158 11.23 -0.17 11.74
CA GLY A 158 10.77 -1.54 11.47
C GLY A 158 11.94 -2.53 11.30
N LYS A 159 11.87 -3.70 11.93
CA LYS A 159 12.98 -4.67 11.93
C LYS A 159 13.24 -5.27 10.54
N LYS A 160 12.20 -5.59 9.77
CA LYS A 160 12.31 -6.28 8.49
C LYS A 160 12.45 -5.31 7.32
N HIS A 161 11.59 -4.30 7.23
CA HIS A 161 11.54 -3.41 6.05
C HIS A 161 12.10 -2.00 6.30
N LYS A 162 12.58 -1.73 7.53
CA LYS A 162 13.36 -0.53 7.89
C LYS A 162 12.65 0.82 7.73
N SER A 163 11.31 0.81 7.60
CA SER A 163 10.53 2.05 7.60
C SER A 163 10.57 2.70 8.99
N THR A 164 10.88 3.99 9.06
CA THR A 164 10.75 4.79 10.28
C THR A 164 9.28 5.09 10.58
N ILE A 165 8.83 4.69 11.76
CA ILE A 165 7.49 4.96 12.29
C ILE A 165 7.60 5.95 13.44
N ARG A 166 6.67 6.89 13.52
CA ARG A 166 6.60 7.87 14.62
C ARG A 166 5.32 7.71 15.38
N MET A 167 5.41 7.72 16.71
CA MET A 167 4.26 7.81 17.60
C MET A 167 4.26 9.17 18.28
N HIS A 168 3.15 9.89 18.21
CA HIS A 168 2.96 11.15 18.92
C HIS A 168 1.87 11.00 19.99
N ALA A 169 2.11 11.56 21.17
CA ALA A 169 1.13 11.50 22.26
C ALA A 169 -0.14 12.27 21.89
N LEU A 170 -1.30 11.60 21.92
CA LEU A 170 -2.57 12.21 21.57
C LEU A 170 -3.00 13.24 22.63
N GLN A 171 -3.41 14.42 22.14
CA GLN A 171 -3.92 15.52 22.98
C GLN A 171 -5.46 15.53 23.08
N GLU A 172 -6.11 14.57 22.43
CA GLU A 172 -7.56 14.40 22.37
C GLU A 172 -7.89 12.90 22.24
N PRO A 173 -9.15 12.47 22.43
CA PRO A 173 -9.53 11.08 22.24
C PRO A 173 -9.15 10.55 20.85
N ALA A 174 -8.62 9.33 20.81
CA ALA A 174 -8.17 8.66 19.58
C ALA A 174 -9.21 8.68 18.44
N THR A 175 -10.49 8.48 18.76
CA THR A 175 -11.59 8.47 17.78
C THR A 175 -11.85 9.85 17.18
N GLU A 176 -11.69 10.93 17.95
CA GLU A 176 -11.82 12.31 17.43
C GLU A 176 -10.68 12.68 16.49
N TYR A 177 -9.45 12.29 16.85
CA TYR A 177 -8.30 12.42 15.96
C TYR A 177 -8.55 11.67 14.63
N LEU A 178 -8.91 10.38 14.72
CA LEU A 178 -9.12 9.53 13.54
C LEU A 178 -10.28 10.00 12.68
N ARG A 179 -11.38 10.49 13.25
CA ARG A 179 -12.51 11.04 12.50
C ARG A 179 -12.09 12.23 11.63
N LYS A 180 -11.25 13.13 12.17
CA LYS A 180 -10.70 14.28 11.44
C LYS A 180 -9.70 13.85 10.36
N ALA A 181 -8.81 12.91 10.66
CA ALA A 181 -7.85 12.38 9.70
C ALA A 181 -8.56 11.64 8.55
N LYS A 182 -9.52 10.76 8.88
CA LYS A 182 -10.34 10.03 7.91
C LYS A 182 -11.18 10.95 7.03
N ALA A 183 -11.78 12.01 7.58
CA ALA A 183 -12.56 12.96 6.78
C ALA A 183 -11.71 13.62 5.68
N ARG A 184 -10.46 14.02 6.00
CA ARG A 184 -9.53 14.57 5.01
C ARG A 184 -9.00 13.55 4.03
N MET A 185 -8.71 12.34 4.52
CA MET A 185 -8.35 11.24 3.64
C MET A 185 -9.46 10.97 2.62
N ASN A 186 -10.71 10.94 3.06
CA ASN A 186 -11.88 10.71 2.21
C ASN A 186 -12.13 11.86 1.22
N SER A 187 -11.86 13.12 1.59
CA SER A 187 -12.03 14.24 0.64
C SER A 187 -11.08 14.14 -0.55
N TYR A 188 -10.00 13.38 -0.42
CA TYR A 188 -9.08 13.03 -1.49
C TYR A 188 -9.41 11.67 -2.15
N LEU A 189 -9.58 10.60 -1.38
CA LEU A 189 -9.80 9.24 -1.90
C LEU A 189 -11.14 9.05 -2.63
N ILE A 190 -12.12 9.93 -2.39
CA ILE A 190 -13.41 9.89 -3.09
C ILE A 190 -13.30 10.31 -4.56
N ILE A 191 -12.15 10.85 -4.99
CA ILE A 191 -11.92 11.26 -6.38
C ILE A 191 -11.46 10.02 -7.18
N PRO A 192 -12.29 9.47 -8.07
CA PRO A 192 -11.93 8.30 -8.85
C PRO A 192 -10.95 8.67 -9.99
N ALA A 193 -10.38 7.64 -10.61
CA ALA A 193 -9.59 7.74 -11.83
C ALA A 193 -8.40 8.72 -11.77
N VAL A 194 -7.77 8.85 -10.60
CA VAL A 194 -6.55 9.65 -10.47
C VAL A 194 -5.39 8.89 -11.14
N SER A 195 -4.77 9.53 -12.13
CA SER A 195 -3.66 8.95 -12.89
C SER A 195 -2.32 9.62 -12.64
N GLY A 196 -2.31 10.80 -12.00
CA GLY A 196 -1.11 11.53 -11.67
C GLY A 196 -1.39 12.92 -11.11
N LEU A 197 -0.36 13.75 -11.03
CA LEU A 197 -0.43 15.17 -10.70
C LEU A 197 0.19 16.00 -11.81
N LYS A 198 -0.25 17.25 -11.96
CA LYS A 198 0.34 18.21 -12.91
C LYS A 198 0.23 19.63 -12.39
N GLY A 199 1.28 20.43 -12.62
CA GLY A 199 1.26 21.85 -12.29
C GLY A 199 2.68 22.38 -12.08
N THR A 200 2.91 23.01 -10.92
CA THR A 200 4.23 23.56 -10.56
C THR A 200 4.77 22.96 -9.27
N PHE A 201 6.09 22.76 -9.23
CA PHE A 201 6.86 22.45 -8.04
C PHE A 201 7.97 23.50 -7.88
N ALA A 202 7.98 24.18 -6.73
CA ALA A 202 8.95 25.24 -6.44
C ALA A 202 9.07 26.32 -7.54
N GLY A 203 7.95 26.67 -8.17
CA GLY A 203 7.84 27.71 -9.20
C GLY A 203 8.01 27.22 -10.64
N GLU A 204 8.47 25.98 -10.85
CA GLU A 204 8.77 25.43 -12.17
C GLU A 204 7.78 24.32 -12.55
N PRO A 205 7.50 24.09 -13.85
CA PRO A 205 6.60 23.03 -14.29
C PRO A 205 7.01 21.65 -13.77
N ALA A 206 6.04 20.85 -13.33
CA ALA A 206 6.27 19.50 -12.86
C ALA A 206 5.04 18.61 -13.12
N GLU A 207 5.30 17.32 -13.26
CA GLU A 207 4.29 16.28 -13.37
C GLU A 207 4.63 15.16 -12.38
N ALA A 208 3.63 14.47 -11.86
CA ALA A 208 3.86 13.33 -10.99
C ALA A 208 3.10 12.09 -11.46
N GLU A 209 3.81 10.98 -11.60
CA GLU A 209 3.20 9.70 -11.91
C GLU A 209 2.60 9.10 -10.65
N PHE A 210 1.34 8.66 -10.72
CA PHE A 210 0.70 7.92 -9.64
C PHE A 210 1.45 6.60 -9.39
N ILE A 211 1.73 6.26 -8.13
CA ILE A 211 2.16 4.91 -7.74
C ILE A 211 0.99 4.25 -7.02
N THR A 212 0.57 4.87 -5.93
CA THR A 212 -0.59 4.53 -5.11
C THR A 212 -1.37 5.80 -4.79
N SER A 213 -2.50 5.70 -4.11
CA SER A 213 -3.28 6.87 -3.72
C SER A 213 -2.47 7.86 -2.89
N GLN A 214 -1.44 7.43 -2.18
CA GLN A 214 -0.69 8.29 -1.25
C GLN A 214 0.82 8.30 -1.53
N SER A 215 1.23 7.93 -2.75
CA SER A 215 2.62 7.93 -3.20
C SER A 215 2.73 8.25 -4.69
N TYR A 216 3.65 9.13 -5.05
CA TYR A 216 3.86 9.62 -6.42
C TYR A 216 5.34 9.72 -6.76
N ILE A 217 5.68 9.55 -8.04
CA ILE A 217 6.99 9.93 -8.59
C ILE A 217 6.85 11.32 -9.18
N LEU A 218 7.43 12.34 -8.55
CA LEU A 218 7.47 13.71 -9.06
C LEU A 218 8.65 13.87 -10.01
N THR A 219 8.41 14.45 -11.19
CA THR A 219 9.42 14.71 -12.22
C THR A 219 9.42 16.18 -12.61
N GLN A 220 10.62 16.75 -12.73
CA GLN A 220 10.84 18.11 -13.20
C GLN A 220 12.11 18.14 -14.06
N GLY A 221 11.93 18.33 -15.37
CA GLY A 221 13.03 18.17 -16.33
C GLY A 221 13.47 16.72 -16.43
N GLU A 222 14.76 16.46 -16.23
CA GLU A 222 15.36 15.11 -16.27
C GLU A 222 15.45 14.45 -14.88
N GLU A 223 15.20 15.20 -13.80
CA GLU A 223 15.24 14.68 -12.43
C GLU A 223 13.87 14.23 -11.96
N SER A 224 13.86 13.19 -11.11
CA SER A 224 12.67 12.70 -10.45
C SER A 224 12.94 12.29 -9.00
N THR A 225 11.94 12.44 -8.14
CA THR A 225 11.95 11.91 -6.76
C THR A 225 10.60 11.30 -6.41
N THR A 226 10.61 10.25 -5.59
CA THR A 226 9.38 9.72 -5.01
C THR A 226 9.02 10.52 -3.77
N PHE A 227 7.73 10.76 -3.54
CA PHE A 227 7.25 11.25 -2.26
C PHE A 227 6.00 10.49 -1.84
N SER A 228 5.92 10.21 -0.53
CA SER A 228 4.81 9.54 0.12
C SER A 228 4.28 10.42 1.25
N PHE A 229 2.98 10.34 1.48
CA PHE A 229 2.30 11.19 2.47
C PHE A 229 1.16 10.46 3.17
N MET A 230 0.68 11.07 4.25
CA MET A 230 -0.51 10.64 4.96
C MET A 230 -1.44 11.81 5.25
N PHE A 231 -2.69 11.50 5.57
CA PHE A 231 -3.63 12.45 6.14
C PHE A 231 -3.66 12.36 7.67
N THR A 232 -3.66 13.51 8.31
CA THR A 232 -3.69 13.71 9.76
C THR A 232 -4.88 14.57 10.16
N ASP A 233 -5.06 14.80 11.46
CA ASP A 233 -6.04 15.73 11.98
C ASP A 233 -5.79 17.21 11.60
N LYS A 234 -4.60 17.54 11.07
CA LYS A 234 -4.19 18.91 10.69
C LYS A 234 -4.03 19.11 9.19
N GLY A 235 -4.07 18.04 8.39
CA GLY A 235 -3.80 18.11 6.96
C GLY A 235 -2.92 16.97 6.51
N THR A 236 -2.17 17.18 5.45
CA THR A 236 -1.24 16.20 4.90
C THR A 236 0.12 16.29 5.57
N LYS A 237 0.75 15.13 5.81
CA LYS A 237 2.12 15.03 6.33
C LYS A 237 2.95 14.21 5.36
N LEU A 238 4.06 14.76 4.90
CA LEU A 238 5.04 14.03 4.10
C LEU A 238 5.82 13.06 5.01
N TYR A 239 6.19 11.90 4.47
CA TYR A 239 7.10 10.99 5.17
C TYR A 239 8.47 11.65 5.44
N ALA A 240 8.99 12.31 4.41
CA ALA A 240 10.20 13.11 4.40
C ALA A 240 10.01 14.31 3.46
N PRO A 241 10.79 15.40 3.61
CA PRO A 241 10.74 16.52 2.68
C PRO A 241 10.96 16.08 1.23
N ILE A 242 10.26 16.72 0.30
CA ILE A 242 10.49 16.50 -1.13
C ILE A 242 11.72 17.31 -1.54
N GLU A 243 12.76 16.63 -2.02
CA GLU A 243 14.00 17.23 -2.51
C GLU A 243 14.16 16.92 -3.99
N LEU A 244 14.17 17.96 -4.84
CA LEU A 244 14.28 17.82 -6.30
C LEU A 244 14.89 19.10 -6.89
N ASN A 245 15.86 18.99 -7.81
CA ASN A 245 16.56 20.13 -8.43
C ASN A 245 17.11 21.15 -7.40
N GLY A 246 17.60 20.68 -6.25
CA GLY A 246 18.12 21.53 -5.17
C GLY A 246 17.05 22.36 -4.43
N LYS A 247 15.76 22.12 -4.67
CA LYS A 247 14.63 22.70 -3.93
C LYS A 247 14.13 21.70 -2.90
N LYS A 248 13.72 22.21 -1.73
CA LYS A 248 13.21 21.41 -0.61
C LYS A 248 11.83 21.91 -0.20
N ILE A 249 10.83 21.02 -0.17
CA ILE A 249 9.49 21.29 0.33
C ILE A 249 9.21 20.37 1.52
N GLU A 250 9.02 20.95 2.70
CA GLU A 250 8.78 20.20 3.94
C GLU A 250 7.30 19.94 4.20
N ASN A 251 6.41 20.76 3.64
CA ASN A 251 4.97 20.67 3.88
C ASN A 251 4.22 20.88 2.57
N LEU A 252 3.32 19.95 2.25
CA LEU A 252 2.29 20.12 1.24
C LEU A 252 0.93 20.12 1.93
N SER A 253 0.00 20.93 1.43
CA SER A 253 -1.39 21.00 1.90
C SER A 253 -2.34 20.58 0.79
N TRP A 254 -3.24 19.65 1.09
CA TRP A 254 -4.35 19.31 0.21
C TRP A 254 -5.40 20.42 0.20
N ASP A 255 -5.65 21.00 -0.97
CA ASP A 255 -6.71 21.97 -1.24
C ASP A 255 -7.88 21.24 -1.95
N GLU A 256 -8.94 20.97 -1.20
CA GLU A 256 -10.11 20.20 -1.67
C GLU A 256 -10.84 20.85 -2.84
N GLN A 257 -10.89 22.19 -2.87
CA GLN A 257 -11.60 22.93 -3.91
C GLN A 257 -10.81 22.90 -5.22
N LYS A 258 -9.49 23.09 -5.14
CA LYS A 258 -8.60 23.02 -6.30
C LYS A 258 -8.26 21.59 -6.71
N ARG A 259 -8.53 20.61 -5.83
CA ARG A 259 -8.08 19.23 -5.94
C ARG A 259 -6.58 19.16 -6.21
N ALA A 260 -5.81 19.88 -5.39
CA ALA A 260 -4.38 20.07 -5.60
C ALA A 260 -3.59 20.05 -4.30
N PHE A 261 -2.33 19.60 -4.38
CA PHE A 261 -1.36 19.80 -3.31
C PHE A 261 -0.67 21.15 -3.48
N THR A 262 -0.65 21.96 -2.43
CA THR A 262 -0.20 23.35 -2.49
C THR A 262 0.74 23.71 -1.35
N THR A 263 1.55 24.75 -1.57
CA THR A 263 2.32 25.44 -0.52
C THR A 263 1.74 26.84 -0.24
N PRO A 264 1.89 27.39 0.98
CA PRO A 264 1.35 28.71 1.32
C PRO A 264 1.89 29.86 0.47
N ASP A 265 3.13 29.74 -0.04
CA ASP A 265 3.76 30.73 -0.92
C ASP A 265 3.28 30.64 -2.38
N GLY A 266 2.45 29.64 -2.71
CA GLY A 266 1.91 29.39 -4.05
C GLY A 266 2.93 28.87 -5.07
N GLN A 267 4.18 28.61 -4.68
CA GLN A 267 5.21 28.12 -5.60
C GLN A 267 4.97 26.67 -6.03
N THR A 268 4.36 25.87 -5.16
CA THR A 268 3.93 24.51 -5.49
C THR A 268 2.42 24.45 -5.59
N ASN A 269 1.93 23.97 -6.72
CA ASN A 269 0.52 23.69 -6.98
C ASN A 269 0.44 22.49 -7.94
N LEU A 270 0.24 21.30 -7.38
CA LEU A 270 0.18 20.03 -8.10
C LEU A 270 -1.27 19.52 -8.08
N ALA A 271 -2.02 19.82 -9.14
CA ALA A 271 -3.42 19.42 -9.28
C ALA A 271 -3.52 17.95 -9.70
N LEU A 272 -4.58 17.27 -9.24
CA LEU A 272 -4.87 15.91 -9.69
C LEU A 272 -5.14 15.88 -11.20
N VAL A 273 -4.49 14.94 -11.88
CA VAL A 273 -4.89 14.48 -13.21
C VAL A 273 -5.84 13.31 -13.00
N TYR A 274 -7.09 13.47 -13.42
CA TYR A 274 -8.12 12.43 -13.29
C TYR A 274 -9.08 12.44 -14.47
N ASP A 275 -9.71 11.29 -14.73
CA ASP A 275 -10.78 11.19 -15.71
C ASP A 275 -12.13 11.57 -15.06
N PRO A 276 -12.81 12.64 -15.50
CA PRO A 276 -14.12 13.01 -14.96
C PRO A 276 -15.21 11.96 -15.23
N LYS A 277 -15.00 11.04 -16.18
CA LYS A 277 -15.89 9.87 -16.40
C LYS A 277 -15.56 8.68 -15.51
N GLY A 278 -14.46 8.75 -14.76
CA GLY A 278 -14.10 7.74 -13.78
C GLY A 278 -15.18 7.60 -12.71
N LEU A 279 -15.45 6.37 -12.32
CA LEU A 279 -16.44 6.03 -11.30
C LEU A 279 -15.75 5.41 -10.10
N ARG A 280 -16.28 5.68 -8.90
CA ARG A 280 -15.84 4.96 -7.71
C ARG A 280 -16.35 3.53 -7.73
N GLU A 281 -15.65 2.66 -7.02
CA GLU A 281 -16.00 1.25 -6.91
C GLU A 281 -17.45 1.03 -6.42
N ASP A 282 -17.90 1.77 -5.40
CA ASP A 282 -19.27 1.68 -4.86
C ASP A 282 -20.34 2.02 -5.92
N GLN A 283 -20.01 2.91 -6.86
CA GLN A 283 -20.91 3.29 -7.95
C GLN A 283 -20.99 2.22 -9.05
N LEU A 284 -19.98 1.35 -9.14
CA LEU A 284 -19.90 0.26 -10.12
C LEU A 284 -20.59 -1.03 -9.63
N LEU A 285 -20.85 -1.16 -8.34
CA LEU A 285 -21.60 -2.30 -7.79
C LEU A 285 -23.12 -2.15 -8.03
N GLY A 286 -23.81 -3.29 -8.03
CA GLY A 286 -25.27 -3.36 -8.17
C GLY A 286 -25.74 -4.40 -9.18
N ASN A 287 -27.03 -4.30 -9.55
CA ASN A 287 -27.64 -5.17 -10.54
C ASN A 287 -27.63 -4.49 -11.92
N TYR A 288 -27.37 -5.28 -12.95
CA TYR A 288 -27.25 -4.82 -14.32
C TYR A 288 -27.96 -5.77 -15.28
N VAL A 289 -28.27 -5.27 -16.48
CA VAL A 289 -28.45 -6.10 -17.67
C VAL A 289 -27.13 -6.13 -18.41
N PHE A 290 -26.57 -7.32 -18.62
CA PHE A 290 -25.36 -7.52 -19.42
C PHE A 290 -25.75 -7.85 -20.85
N HIS A 291 -25.35 -6.99 -21.78
CA HIS A 291 -25.62 -7.08 -23.20
C HIS A 291 -24.39 -7.60 -23.94
N TYR A 292 -24.61 -8.53 -24.88
CA TYR A 292 -23.55 -9.11 -25.68
C TYR A 292 -24.09 -9.68 -27.00
N GLY A 293 -23.25 -9.68 -28.03
CA GLY A 293 -23.55 -10.20 -29.35
C GLY A 293 -24.79 -9.57 -29.98
N ASN A 294 -25.40 -10.29 -30.93
CA ASN A 294 -26.63 -9.89 -31.63
C ASN A 294 -27.84 -9.78 -30.66
N ASP A 295 -27.91 -8.69 -29.89
CA ASP A 295 -29.01 -8.30 -28.98
C ASP A 295 -29.28 -9.29 -27.83
N LYS A 296 -28.31 -10.13 -27.45
CA LYS A 296 -28.48 -10.99 -26.28
C LYS A 296 -28.31 -10.17 -25.01
N GLN A 297 -29.09 -10.54 -23.99
CA GLN A 297 -29.06 -9.90 -22.70
C GLN A 297 -29.27 -10.91 -21.58
N ILE A 298 -28.61 -10.68 -20.45
CA ILE A 298 -28.78 -11.49 -19.24
C ILE A 298 -28.67 -10.62 -18.01
N ASP A 299 -29.50 -10.89 -17.01
CA ASP A 299 -29.42 -10.21 -15.72
C ASP A 299 -28.17 -10.65 -14.97
N VAL A 300 -27.41 -9.68 -14.49
CA VAL A 300 -26.21 -9.94 -13.69
C VAL A 300 -26.17 -9.07 -12.44
N SER A 301 -25.45 -9.54 -11.42
CA SER A 301 -25.17 -8.80 -10.19
C SER A 301 -23.67 -8.68 -9.99
N ILE A 302 -23.19 -7.45 -9.79
CA ILE A 302 -21.79 -7.12 -9.52
C ILE A 302 -21.68 -6.75 -8.05
N LYS A 303 -20.91 -7.53 -7.29
CA LYS A 303 -20.79 -7.40 -5.82
C LYS A 303 -19.40 -7.71 -5.31
N LYS A 304 -19.08 -7.17 -4.14
CA LYS A 304 -17.89 -7.54 -3.37
C LYS A 304 -18.10 -8.86 -2.64
N THR A 305 -17.06 -9.69 -2.60
CA THR A 305 -16.97 -10.87 -1.75
C THR A 305 -16.48 -10.48 -0.36
N ASN A 306 -16.67 -11.36 0.62
CA ASN A 306 -16.12 -11.17 1.97
C ASN A 306 -14.58 -11.09 1.99
N SER A 307 -13.93 -11.60 0.95
CA SER A 307 -12.48 -11.52 0.75
C SER A 307 -12.04 -10.25 0.01
N GLY A 308 -12.95 -9.28 -0.22
CA GLY A 308 -12.66 -8.01 -0.88
C GLY A 308 -12.65 -8.03 -2.42
N GLY A 309 -12.69 -9.21 -3.05
CA GLY A 309 -12.72 -9.35 -4.51
C GLY A 309 -14.06 -8.94 -5.11
N ILE A 310 -14.08 -8.57 -6.40
CA ILE A 310 -15.32 -8.22 -7.11
C ILE A 310 -15.71 -9.38 -8.02
N ILE A 311 -16.99 -9.76 -7.99
CA ILE A 311 -17.54 -10.80 -8.88
C ILE A 311 -18.78 -10.30 -9.59
N MET A 312 -18.98 -10.81 -10.80
CA MET A 312 -20.21 -10.72 -11.57
C MET A 312 -20.86 -12.10 -11.67
N GLU A 313 -22.09 -12.21 -11.16
CA GLU A 313 -22.91 -13.43 -11.19
C GLU A 313 -24.13 -13.23 -12.09
N GLY A 314 -24.68 -14.31 -12.63
CA GLY A 314 -25.87 -14.30 -13.51
C GLY A 314 -25.65 -15.11 -14.78
N LEU A 315 -24.41 -15.11 -15.28
CA LEU A 315 -23.95 -16.07 -16.29
C LEU A 315 -23.90 -17.49 -15.71
N PRO A 316 -23.87 -18.55 -16.56
CA PRO A 316 -23.72 -19.95 -16.11
C PRO A 316 -22.36 -20.26 -15.43
N PHE A 317 -21.53 -19.24 -15.25
CA PHE A 317 -20.24 -19.23 -14.58
C PHE A 317 -20.08 -17.87 -13.88
N THR A 318 -19.31 -17.83 -12.80
CA THR A 318 -18.97 -16.57 -12.11
C THR A 318 -17.78 -15.92 -12.79
N VAL A 319 -17.86 -14.62 -13.03
CA VAL A 319 -16.76 -13.82 -13.58
C VAL A 319 -16.12 -13.03 -12.45
N LYS A 320 -14.80 -13.17 -12.28
CA LYS A 320 -14.01 -12.32 -11.39
C LYS A 320 -13.67 -11.02 -12.10
N LEU A 321 -13.85 -9.90 -11.40
CA LEU A 321 -13.51 -8.55 -11.83
C LEU A 321 -12.55 -7.93 -10.81
N SER A 322 -11.88 -6.86 -11.23
CA SER A 322 -11.07 -6.00 -10.36
C SER A 322 -11.46 -4.53 -10.55
N TYR A 323 -11.17 -3.68 -9.56
CA TYR A 323 -11.36 -2.24 -9.69
C TYR A 323 -10.03 -1.57 -10.03
N ASN A 324 -10.00 -0.89 -11.18
CA ASN A 324 -8.84 -0.13 -11.63
C ASN A 324 -8.96 1.31 -11.13
N ALA A 325 -8.34 1.62 -9.99
CA ALA A 325 -8.43 2.94 -9.35
C ALA A 325 -7.93 4.10 -10.23
N ARG A 326 -6.93 3.85 -11.10
CA ARG A 326 -6.40 4.86 -12.03
C ARG A 326 -7.37 5.22 -13.14
N LYS A 327 -8.28 4.32 -13.48
CA LYS A 327 -9.31 4.52 -14.51
C LYS A 327 -10.71 4.74 -13.94
N GLY A 328 -10.91 4.47 -12.64
CA GLY A 328 -12.23 4.52 -12.02
C GLY A 328 -13.20 3.55 -12.70
N ALA A 329 -12.77 2.30 -12.91
CA ALA A 329 -13.48 1.37 -13.78
C ALA A 329 -13.34 -0.09 -13.31
N LEU A 330 -14.29 -0.93 -13.70
CA LEU A 330 -14.17 -2.39 -13.56
C LEU A 330 -13.23 -2.91 -14.65
N GLU A 331 -12.40 -3.88 -14.30
CA GLU A 331 -11.46 -4.54 -15.19
C GLU A 331 -11.74 -6.05 -15.22
N LEU A 332 -11.92 -6.57 -16.43
CA LEU A 332 -12.12 -7.97 -16.75
C LEU A 332 -10.84 -8.50 -17.39
N ASN A 333 -10.14 -9.36 -16.66
CA ASN A 333 -8.94 -10.05 -17.16
C ASN A 333 -9.25 -11.49 -17.53
N ALA A 334 -8.35 -12.09 -18.33
CA ALA A 334 -8.35 -13.53 -18.56
C ALA A 334 -8.31 -14.31 -17.24
N GLN A 335 -9.06 -15.40 -17.17
CA GLN A 335 -9.21 -16.17 -15.93
C GLN A 335 -9.58 -17.62 -16.16
N GLN A 336 -9.22 -18.49 -15.21
CA GLN A 336 -9.67 -19.87 -15.17
C GLN A 336 -11.05 -19.96 -14.53
N LEU A 337 -12.00 -20.54 -15.25
CA LEU A 337 -13.36 -20.80 -14.78
C LEU A 337 -13.49 -22.19 -14.17
N ARG A 338 -12.78 -23.17 -14.74
CA ARG A 338 -12.77 -24.57 -14.26
C ARG A 338 -11.40 -25.19 -14.48
N SER A 339 -10.94 -26.01 -13.53
CA SER A 339 -9.63 -26.69 -13.60
C SER A 339 -9.69 -28.06 -14.28
N ASN A 340 -10.84 -28.75 -14.25
CA ASN A 340 -11.01 -30.04 -14.90
C ASN A 340 -12.36 -30.20 -15.64
N PRO A 341 -12.36 -30.26 -16.98
CA PRO A 341 -11.27 -29.81 -17.85
C PRO A 341 -10.94 -28.33 -17.63
N ASP A 342 -9.73 -27.93 -18.06
CA ASP A 342 -9.24 -26.55 -17.97
C ASP A 342 -10.02 -25.64 -18.92
N VAL A 343 -11.00 -24.92 -18.38
CA VAL A 343 -11.82 -23.95 -19.09
C VAL A 343 -11.43 -22.55 -18.65
N ARG A 344 -11.10 -21.71 -19.64
CA ARG A 344 -10.66 -20.33 -19.48
C ARG A 344 -11.67 -19.37 -20.09
N LEU A 345 -11.86 -18.22 -19.45
CA LEU A 345 -12.30 -17.00 -20.13
C LEU A 345 -11.04 -16.38 -20.73
N ALA A 346 -10.92 -16.44 -22.06
CA ALA A 346 -9.82 -15.86 -22.80
C ALA A 346 -10.24 -14.50 -23.37
N ILE A 347 -9.34 -13.52 -23.29
CA ILE A 347 -9.52 -12.20 -23.91
C ILE A 347 -9.35 -12.34 -25.42
N TRP A 348 -10.21 -11.68 -26.17
CA TRP A 348 -10.37 -11.89 -27.60
C TRP A 348 -10.38 -10.56 -28.36
N ALA A 349 -9.46 -10.42 -29.31
CA ALA A 349 -9.41 -9.34 -30.29
C ALA A 349 -10.18 -9.78 -31.55
N LEU A 350 -11.51 -9.88 -31.43
CA LEU A 350 -12.39 -10.35 -32.50
C LEU A 350 -12.31 -9.43 -33.73
N LYS A 351 -12.32 -8.12 -33.51
CA LYS A 351 -12.29 -7.11 -34.59
C LYS A 351 -10.92 -7.05 -35.28
N ASP A 352 -9.85 -7.43 -34.59
CA ASP A 352 -8.47 -7.43 -35.10
C ASP A 352 -7.94 -8.84 -35.42
N GLY A 353 -8.72 -9.59 -36.20
CA GLY A 353 -8.31 -10.87 -36.77
C GLY A 353 -8.51 -12.09 -35.87
N GLY A 354 -9.17 -11.94 -34.73
CA GLY A 354 -9.65 -13.05 -33.91
C GLY A 354 -8.60 -13.67 -32.98
N SER A 355 -7.53 -12.95 -32.67
CA SER A 355 -6.50 -13.38 -31.72
C SER A 355 -7.06 -13.52 -30.33
N LEU A 356 -6.73 -14.60 -29.62
CA LEU A 356 -7.14 -14.80 -28.22
C LEU A 356 -5.94 -15.05 -27.33
N THR A 357 -6.06 -14.68 -26.05
CA THR A 357 -5.03 -14.90 -25.04
C THR A 357 -5.65 -15.19 -23.67
N TRP A 358 -4.93 -15.93 -22.84
CA TRP A 358 -5.24 -16.10 -21.43
C TRP A 358 -4.05 -15.71 -20.54
N GLU A 359 -3.09 -14.98 -21.12
CA GLU A 359 -1.98 -14.38 -20.38
C GLU A 359 -2.46 -13.25 -19.48
N ALA A 360 -1.73 -13.03 -18.38
CA ALA A 360 -2.02 -11.94 -17.45
C ALA A 360 -1.81 -10.56 -18.10
N GLY A 361 -2.59 -9.58 -17.66
CA GLY A 361 -2.45 -8.17 -18.10
C GLY A 361 -3.34 -7.78 -19.28
N TYR A 362 -3.64 -8.70 -20.22
CA TYR A 362 -4.62 -8.43 -21.27
C TYR A 362 -6.04 -8.50 -20.70
N GLY A 363 -6.87 -7.53 -21.06
CA GLY A 363 -8.20 -7.41 -20.48
C GLY A 363 -9.07 -6.34 -21.13
N LEU A 364 -10.28 -6.22 -20.58
CA LEU A 364 -11.23 -5.16 -20.89
C LEU A 364 -11.46 -4.30 -19.66
N VAL A 365 -11.74 -3.02 -19.88
CA VAL A 365 -12.10 -2.05 -18.84
C VAL A 365 -13.44 -1.40 -19.16
N THR A 366 -14.23 -1.05 -18.15
CA THR A 366 -15.48 -0.31 -18.38
C THR A 366 -15.22 1.17 -18.65
N GLU A 367 -15.89 1.74 -19.65
CA GLU A 367 -16.03 3.18 -19.85
C GLU A 367 -17.49 3.59 -19.63
N TRP A 368 -17.73 4.56 -18.75
CA TRP A 368 -19.05 5.12 -18.55
C TRP A 368 -19.43 6.06 -19.70
N ASN A 369 -20.58 5.79 -20.33
CA ASN A 369 -21.09 6.60 -21.42
C ASN A 369 -22.22 7.51 -20.92
N GLU A 370 -21.94 8.80 -20.73
CA GLU A 370 -22.91 9.81 -20.28
C GLU A 370 -24.00 10.12 -21.35
N LYS A 371 -23.80 9.73 -22.62
CA LYS A 371 -24.63 10.22 -23.76
C LYS A 371 -25.78 9.32 -24.19
N GLU A 372 -25.91 8.07 -23.71
CA GLU A 372 -26.99 7.18 -24.14
C GLU A 372 -28.24 7.34 -23.24
N GLY A 373 -29.00 8.42 -23.48
CA GLY A 373 -30.41 8.56 -23.10
C GLY A 373 -30.80 8.09 -21.70
N ASP A 374 -30.47 8.89 -20.68
CA ASP A 374 -30.91 8.79 -19.28
C ASP A 374 -30.55 7.50 -18.48
N GLU A 375 -30.04 6.43 -19.11
CA GLU A 375 -29.67 5.18 -18.45
C GLU A 375 -28.16 5.10 -18.13
N PHE A 376 -27.80 4.57 -16.97
CA PHE A 376 -26.41 4.36 -16.59
C PHE A 376 -25.83 3.16 -17.35
N THR A 377 -24.97 3.43 -18.33
CA THR A 377 -24.38 2.39 -19.19
C THR A 377 -22.85 2.36 -19.09
N LEU A 378 -22.29 1.15 -18.96
CA LEU A 378 -20.85 0.87 -18.97
C LEU A 378 -20.50 0.03 -20.20
N LYS A 379 -19.67 0.57 -21.11
CA LYS A 379 -19.16 -0.18 -22.27
C LYS A 379 -17.83 -0.84 -21.93
N TRP A 380 -17.59 -2.07 -22.38
CA TRP A 380 -16.27 -2.69 -22.22
C TRP A 380 -15.37 -2.32 -23.40
N VAL A 381 -14.17 -1.83 -23.10
CA VAL A 381 -13.16 -1.42 -24.08
C VAL A 381 -11.79 -2.01 -23.72
N ASP A 382 -10.85 -1.98 -24.66
CA ASP A 382 -9.46 -2.42 -24.44
C ASP A 382 -8.87 -1.78 -23.17
N ASN A 383 -8.24 -2.59 -22.30
CA ASN A 383 -7.63 -2.07 -21.08
C ASN A 383 -6.31 -1.32 -21.31
N GLY A 384 -5.89 -1.10 -22.57
CA GLY A 384 -4.69 -0.36 -22.91
C GLY A 384 -3.40 -1.17 -22.79
N TYR A 385 -3.46 -2.43 -22.36
CA TYR A 385 -2.30 -3.31 -22.36
C TYR A 385 -1.83 -3.54 -23.81
N THR A 386 -0.54 -3.38 -24.06
CA THR A 386 -0.05 -3.33 -25.44
C THR A 386 0.08 -4.74 -26.00
N TRP A 387 -0.85 -5.12 -26.88
CA TRP A 387 -0.89 -6.42 -27.53
C TRP A 387 -0.48 -6.33 -29.00
N PHE A 388 0.59 -7.04 -29.40
CA PHE A 388 1.04 -7.10 -30.79
C PHE A 388 0.88 -8.48 -31.40
N ARG A 389 0.49 -8.53 -32.68
CA ARG A 389 0.53 -9.72 -33.52
C ARG A 389 1.02 -9.33 -34.91
N ASP A 390 1.96 -10.11 -35.45
CA ASP A 390 2.55 -9.87 -36.78
C ASP A 390 3.02 -8.43 -37.01
N GLY A 391 3.61 -7.82 -35.97
CA GLY A 391 4.13 -6.45 -36.00
C GLY A 391 3.07 -5.34 -35.92
N LYS A 392 1.79 -5.68 -35.73
CA LYS A 392 0.69 -4.71 -35.58
C LYS A 392 0.08 -4.80 -34.18
N ARG A 393 -0.24 -3.65 -33.60
CA ARG A 393 -1.02 -3.60 -32.37
C ARG A 393 -2.43 -4.07 -32.68
N ILE A 394 -2.96 -4.92 -31.81
CA ILE A 394 -4.34 -5.40 -31.80
C ILE A 394 -4.98 -5.03 -30.46
N TYR A 395 -6.30 -4.95 -30.42
CA TYR A 395 -7.05 -4.46 -29.27
C TYR A 395 -8.04 -5.50 -28.79
N ALA A 396 -8.14 -5.66 -27.47
CA ALA A 396 -9.16 -6.50 -26.88
C ALA A 396 -10.54 -5.81 -27.04
N ASP A 397 -11.52 -6.56 -27.53
CA ASP A 397 -12.89 -6.05 -27.69
C ASP A 397 -13.96 -7.05 -27.23
N SER A 398 -13.55 -8.26 -26.88
CA SER A 398 -14.41 -9.41 -26.66
C SER A 398 -13.77 -10.40 -25.68
N PHE A 399 -14.55 -11.39 -25.23
CA PHE A 399 -14.00 -12.59 -24.58
C PHE A 399 -14.65 -13.87 -25.11
N ILE A 400 -13.93 -14.98 -24.98
CA ILE A 400 -14.35 -16.29 -25.47
C ILE A 400 -14.05 -17.37 -24.44
N LEU A 401 -14.95 -18.34 -24.30
CA LEU A 401 -14.75 -19.51 -23.44
C LEU A 401 -13.96 -20.56 -24.22
N TRP A 402 -12.84 -20.99 -23.63
CA TRP A 402 -11.88 -21.85 -24.29
C TRP A 402 -11.48 -23.00 -23.37
N GLU A 403 -11.61 -24.24 -23.85
CA GLU A 403 -11.04 -25.41 -23.21
C GLU A 403 -9.62 -25.62 -23.74
N VAL A 404 -8.64 -25.53 -22.85
CA VAL A 404 -7.22 -25.63 -23.21
C VAL A 404 -6.96 -27.00 -23.84
N GLY A 405 -6.34 -26.99 -25.03
CA GLY A 405 -6.05 -28.19 -25.81
C GLY A 405 -7.23 -28.76 -26.62
N LYS A 406 -8.45 -28.19 -26.51
CA LYS A 406 -9.61 -28.64 -27.30
C LYS A 406 -10.23 -27.56 -28.19
N GLY A 407 -10.34 -26.32 -27.73
CA GLY A 407 -10.95 -25.24 -28.51
C GLY A 407 -12.09 -24.54 -27.80
N VAL A 408 -13.02 -23.99 -28.58
CA VAL A 408 -14.19 -23.27 -28.07
C VAL A 408 -15.01 -24.16 -27.13
N TYR A 409 -15.29 -23.66 -25.92
CA TYR A 409 -16.03 -24.39 -24.90
C TYR A 409 -17.50 -23.94 -24.86
N ASN A 410 -18.42 -24.83 -25.24
CA ASN A 410 -19.87 -24.57 -25.24
C ASN A 410 -20.62 -25.23 -24.08
N GLY A 411 -19.91 -25.77 -23.07
CA GLY A 411 -20.54 -26.49 -21.96
C GLY A 411 -21.37 -25.59 -21.02
N TYR A 412 -21.20 -24.27 -21.13
CA TYR A 412 -22.03 -23.25 -20.46
C TYR A 412 -23.08 -22.62 -21.38
N GLY A 413 -23.34 -23.20 -22.55
CA GLY A 413 -24.18 -22.60 -23.59
C GLY A 413 -23.36 -21.66 -24.47
N ASP A 414 -23.60 -20.35 -24.35
CA ASP A 414 -22.88 -19.35 -25.13
C ASP A 414 -21.40 -19.32 -24.78
N SER A 415 -20.55 -19.25 -25.81
CA SER A 415 -19.09 -19.30 -25.68
C SER A 415 -18.38 -18.07 -26.22
N ARG A 416 -19.06 -17.19 -26.94
CA ARG A 416 -18.50 -15.98 -27.57
C ARG A 416 -19.26 -14.76 -27.11
N PHE A 417 -18.54 -13.81 -26.53
CA PHE A 417 -19.09 -12.60 -25.94
C PHE A 417 -18.36 -11.40 -26.58
N TYR A 418 -19.09 -10.59 -27.34
CA TYR A 418 -18.60 -9.43 -28.09
C TYR A 418 -19.65 -8.31 -28.06
N ASP A 419 -19.33 -7.09 -28.47
CA ASP A 419 -20.23 -5.92 -28.39
C ASP A 419 -20.84 -5.74 -26.98
N LEU A 420 -19.93 -5.70 -26.01
CA LEU A 420 -20.22 -5.87 -24.59
C LEU A 420 -20.57 -4.55 -23.90
N PHE A 421 -21.70 -4.50 -23.20
CA PHE A 421 -22.03 -3.39 -22.31
C PHE A 421 -22.97 -3.80 -21.17
N LEU A 422 -23.00 -2.99 -20.11
CA LEU A 422 -23.87 -3.15 -18.94
C LEU A 422 -24.80 -1.96 -18.83
N THR A 423 -26.08 -2.20 -18.59
CA THR A 423 -27.05 -1.15 -18.24
C THR A 423 -27.53 -1.37 -16.81
N LYS A 424 -27.42 -0.35 -15.96
CA LYS A 424 -27.76 -0.46 -14.54
C LYS A 424 -29.27 -0.56 -14.35
N LYS A 425 -29.70 -1.43 -13.42
CA LYS A 425 -31.10 -1.63 -13.06
C LYS A 425 -31.57 -0.72 -11.94
#